data_AF-A0A2T1LSL3-F1
#
_entry.id   AF-A0A2T1LSL3-F1
#
_cell.length_a   1.000
_cell.length_b   1.000
_cell.length_c   1.000
_cell.angle_alpha   90.00
_cell.angle_beta   90.00
_cell.angle_gamma   90.00
#
_symmetry.space_group_name_H-M   'P 1'
#
loop_
_entity.id
_entity.type
_entity.pdbx_description
1 polymer ?
#
loop_
_entity_poly.entity_id
_entity_poly.type
_entity_poly.pdbx_seq_one_letter_code
_entity_poly.pdbx_strand_id
1 'polypeptide(L)'
;MLPLKPLIFPAIAKQLIEQNLQLFMVIPLTAVDYNEVIQRMVTKNIIGGGIYDALIAQIVLKEEISYLLTLNANHFTRLGEEIAAKVKIP
;
A
#
# COMPACT_ATOMS: atom_id res chain seq x y z
N MET A 1 -17.13 -6.72 -2.53
CA MET A 1 -17.31 -7.82 -1.55
C MET A 1 -16.01 -8.60 -1.50
N LEU A 2 -15.48 -8.89 -0.30
CA LEU A 2 -14.34 -9.80 -0.17
C LEU A 2 -14.75 -11.20 -0.65
N PRO A 3 -13.93 -11.90 -1.45
CA PRO A 3 -14.22 -13.28 -1.81
C PRO A 3 -14.08 -14.14 -0.54
N LEU A 4 -15.22 -14.49 0.06
CA LEU A 4 -15.31 -15.29 1.29
C LEU A 4 -15.07 -16.80 1.06
N LYS A 5 -14.72 -17.19 -0.17
CA LYS A 5 -14.49 -18.59 -0.55
C LYS A 5 -13.15 -18.75 -1.29
N PRO A 6 -12.29 -19.67 -0.84
CA PRO A 6 -12.44 -20.51 0.36
C PRO A 6 -12.38 -19.68 1.66
N LEU A 7 -12.99 -20.20 2.75
CA LEU A 7 -12.86 -19.59 4.06
C LEU A 7 -11.41 -19.77 4.54
N ILE A 8 -10.68 -18.67 4.76
CA ILE A 8 -9.31 -18.72 5.25
C ILE A 8 -9.32 -18.56 6.77
N PHE A 9 -9.02 -19.65 7.49
CA PHE A 9 -8.87 -19.61 8.94
C PHE A 9 -7.62 -18.81 9.35
N PRO A 10 -7.61 -18.15 10.52
CA PRO A 10 -6.47 -17.33 10.96
C PRO A 10 -5.13 -18.07 10.96
N ALA A 11 -5.11 -19.35 11.33
CA ALA A 11 -3.90 -20.18 11.30
C ALA A 11 -3.36 -20.35 9.87
N ILE A 12 -4.26 -20.59 8.90
CA ILE A 12 -3.90 -20.70 7.48
C ILE A 12 -3.42 -19.33 6.96
N ALA A 13 -4.10 -18.24 7.33
CA ALA A 13 -3.70 -16.89 6.94
C ALA A 13 -2.27 -16.57 7.42
N LYS A 14 -1.95 -16.86 8.68
CA LYS A 14 -0.60 -16.69 9.24
C LYS A 14 0.44 -17.48 8.44
N GLN A 15 0.17 -18.77 8.20
CA GLN A 15 1.09 -19.63 7.44
C GLN A 15 1.34 -19.07 6.03
N LEU A 16 0.28 -18.67 5.32
CA LEU A 16 0.39 -18.11 3.98
C LEU A 16 1.19 -16.80 3.97
N ILE A 17 0.96 -15.91 4.95
CA ILE A 17 1.72 -14.67 5.07
C ILE A 17 3.21 -14.99 5.30
N GLU A 18 3.54 -15.85 6.26
CA GLU A 18 4.92 -16.22 6.57
C GLU A 18 5.65 -16.86 5.38
N GLN A 19 4.95 -17.70 4.60
CA GLN A 19 5.50 -18.30 3.39
C GLN A 19 5.75 -17.29 2.29
N ASN A 20 4.79 -16.39 2.02
CA ASN A 20 4.96 -15.37 0.99
C ASN A 20 6.06 -14.37 1.35
N LEU A 21 6.16 -13.98 2.62
CA LEU A 21 7.17 -13.02 3.09
C LEU A 21 8.61 -13.51 2.87
N GLN A 22 8.85 -14.82 2.73
CA GLN A 22 10.19 -15.35 2.40
C GLN A 22 10.66 -14.93 0.99
N LEU A 23 9.75 -14.52 0.11
CA LEU A 23 10.04 -14.11 -1.26
C LEU A 23 10.20 -12.60 -1.42
N PHE A 24 9.96 -11.82 -0.36
CA PHE A 24 9.90 -10.36 -0.43
C PHE A 24 10.79 -9.70 0.63
N MET A 25 11.27 -8.50 0.31
CA MET A 25 11.89 -7.61 1.29
C MET A 25 10.79 -6.79 1.98
N VAL A 26 10.78 -6.81 3.32
CA VAL A 26 9.85 -5.99 4.10
C VAL A 26 10.48 -4.64 4.40
N ILE A 27 9.79 -3.57 4.01
CA ILE A 27 10.21 -2.20 4.32
C ILE A 27 9.38 -1.71 5.51
N PRO A 28 10.00 -1.46 6.68
CA PRO A 28 9.27 -1.00 7.86
C PRO A 28 8.86 0.46 7.71
N LEU A 29 7.63 0.77 8.12
CA LEU A 29 7.18 2.15 8.31
C LEU A 29 7.71 2.70 9.63
N THR A 30 8.21 3.93 9.60
CA THR A 30 8.70 4.68 10.75
C THR A 30 7.72 5.78 11.13
N ALA A 31 7.87 6.34 12.33
CA ALA A 31 7.07 7.48 12.76
C ALA A 31 7.19 8.69 11.81
N VAL A 32 8.36 8.87 11.17
CA VAL A 32 8.58 9.91 10.17
C VAL A 32 7.68 9.68 8.96
N ASP A 33 7.61 8.43 8.46
CA ASP A 33 6.77 8.07 7.32
C ASP A 33 5.28 8.37 7.59
N TYR A 34 4.81 8.08 8.81
CA TYR A 34 3.44 8.41 9.23
C TYR A 34 3.18 9.93 9.23
N ASN A 35 4.09 10.72 9.77
CA ASN A 35 3.94 12.18 9.83
C ASN A 35 3.90 12.79 8.42
N GLU A 36 4.77 12.33 7.51
CA GLU A 36 4.79 12.80 6.12
C GLU A 36 3.50 12.45 5.38
N VAL A 37 2.94 11.25 5.61
CA VAL A 37 1.66 10.84 5.04
C VAL A 37 0.52 11.73 5.54
N ILE A 38 0.44 11.98 6.85
CA ILE A 38 -0.61 12.83 7.42
C ILE A 38 -0.53 14.23 6.82
N GLN A 39 0.68 14.80 6.74
CA GLN A 39 0.88 16.10 6.10
C GLN A 39 0.41 16.10 4.64
N ARG A 40 0.81 15.10 3.84
CA ARG A 40 0.38 14.96 2.44
C ARG A 40 -1.12 14.83 2.29
N MET A 41 -1.78 14.05 3.16
CA MET A 41 -3.23 13.88 3.14
C MET A 41 -3.96 15.20 3.43
N VAL A 42 -3.46 15.98 4.41
CA VAL A 42 -3.98 17.32 4.70
C VAL A 42 -3.81 18.24 3.50
N THR A 43 -2.60 18.31 2.91
CA THR A 43 -2.32 19.17 1.74
C THR A 43 -3.17 18.83 0.53
N LYS A 44 -3.44 17.54 0.30
CA LYS A 44 -4.23 17.06 -0.85
C LYS A 44 -5.73 16.94 -0.56
N ASN A 45 -6.18 17.31 0.65
CA ASN A 45 -7.56 17.16 1.10
C ASN A 45 -8.11 15.73 0.91
N ILE A 46 -7.27 14.72 1.19
CA ILE A 46 -7.64 13.31 1.07
C ILE A 46 -8.27 12.87 2.39
N ILE A 47 -9.54 12.48 2.34
CA ILE A 47 -10.35 12.16 3.52
C ILE A 47 -10.53 10.64 3.67
N GLY A 48 -10.49 10.16 4.92
CA GLY A 48 -10.96 8.82 5.28
C GLY A 48 -9.97 7.69 4.98
N GLY A 49 -10.49 6.56 4.50
CA GLY A 49 -9.78 5.27 4.43
C GLY A 49 -8.59 5.19 3.46
N GLY A 50 -8.20 6.28 2.81
CA GLY A 50 -7.04 6.33 1.91
C GLY A 50 -5.68 6.34 2.63
N ILE A 51 -5.65 6.33 3.97
CA ILE A 51 -4.39 6.42 4.73
C ILE A 51 -3.46 5.24 4.49
N TYR A 52 -3.98 4.02 4.33
CA TYR A 52 -3.15 2.85 4.03
C TYR A 52 -2.58 2.92 2.60
N ASP A 53 -3.38 3.38 1.64
CA ASP A 53 -2.91 3.62 0.27
C ASP A 53 -1.79 4.68 0.28
N ALA A 54 -1.96 5.74 1.09
CA ALA A 54 -0.98 6.81 1.23
C ALA A 54 0.31 6.34 1.93
N LEU A 55 0.24 5.47 2.94
CA LEU A 55 1.41 4.85 3.57
C LEU A 55 2.21 3.99 2.58
N ILE A 56 1.53 3.18 1.77
CA ILE A 56 2.19 2.38 0.74
C ILE A 56 2.84 3.31 -0.31
N ALA A 57 2.11 4.33 -0.77
CA ALA A 57 2.62 5.32 -1.71
C ALA A 57 3.82 6.10 -1.17
N GLN A 58 3.85 6.41 0.13
CA GLN A 58 4.98 7.06 0.79
C GLN A 58 6.27 6.25 0.64
N ILE A 59 6.20 4.94 0.87
CA ILE A 59 7.36 4.04 0.71
C ILE A 59 7.81 3.97 -0.74
N VAL A 60 6.87 3.92 -1.69
CA VAL A 60 7.19 3.93 -3.13
C VAL A 60 8.01 5.15 -3.52
N LEU A 61 7.74 6.31 -2.91
CA LEU A 61 8.47 7.55 -3.18
C LEU A 61 9.81 7.60 -2.44
N LYS A 62 9.80 7.30 -1.14
CA LYS A 62 10.99 7.34 -0.28
C LYS A 62 12.08 6.39 -0.74
N GLU A 63 11.71 5.17 -1.13
CA GLU A 63 12.64 4.10 -1.51
C GLU A 63 12.82 4.02 -3.04
N GLU A 64 12.35 5.04 -3.77
CA GLU A 64 12.48 5.18 -5.23
C GLU A 64 11.99 3.95 -6.03
N ILE A 65 10.99 3.25 -5.51
CA ILE A 65 10.47 2.02 -6.11
C ILE A 65 9.98 2.31 -7.54
N SER A 66 10.36 1.45 -8.49
CA SER A 66 10.05 1.66 -9.90
C SER A 66 8.57 1.44 -10.23
N TYR A 67 7.94 0.43 -9.62
CA TYR A 67 6.56 0.04 -9.91
C TYR A 67 5.78 -0.31 -8.64
N LEU A 68 4.53 0.15 -8.58
CA LEU A 68 3.55 -0.22 -7.58
C LEU A 68 2.50 -1.14 -8.21
N LEU A 69 2.55 -2.43 -7.85
CA LEU A 69 1.60 -3.43 -8.33
C LEU A 69 0.32 -3.43 -7.49
N THR A 70 -0.84 -3.28 -8.13
CA THR A 70 -2.13 -3.27 -7.41
C THR A 70 -3.31 -3.64 -8.32
N LEU A 71 -4.30 -4.33 -7.74
CA LEU A 71 -5.59 -4.56 -8.39
C LEU A 71 -6.56 -3.37 -8.22
N ASN A 72 -6.23 -2.40 -7.37
CA ASN A 72 -7.06 -1.23 -7.05
C ASN A 72 -6.40 0.08 -7.52
N ALA A 73 -6.02 0.16 -8.81
CA ALA A 73 -5.24 1.28 -9.35
C ALA A 73 -5.79 2.67 -8.97
N ASN A 74 -7.11 2.85 -9.03
CA ASN A 74 -7.78 4.12 -8.73
C ASN A 74 -7.54 4.64 -7.31
N HIS A 75 -7.24 3.75 -6.35
CA HIS A 75 -6.95 4.15 -4.97
C HIS A 75 -5.60 4.86 -4.84
N PHE A 76 -4.66 4.56 -5.74
CA PHE A 76 -3.30 5.07 -5.74
C PHE A 76 -3.09 6.22 -6.72
N THR A 77 -3.70 6.17 -7.91
CA THR A 77 -3.56 7.23 -8.92
C THR A 77 -4.07 8.59 -8.42
N ARG A 78 -5.09 8.60 -7.56
CA ARG A 78 -5.59 9.82 -6.89
C ARG A 78 -4.60 10.49 -5.93
N LEU A 79 -3.50 9.82 -5.55
CA LEU A 79 -2.51 10.35 -4.60
C LEU A 79 -1.53 11.33 -5.26
N GLY A 80 -1.51 11.41 -6.60
CA GLY A 80 -0.72 12.36 -7.37
C GLY A 80 -0.09 11.70 -8.61
N GLU A 81 0.33 12.54 -9.55
CA GLU A 81 0.90 12.10 -10.83
C GLU A 81 2.15 11.22 -10.66
N GLU A 82 3.00 11.54 -9.68
CA GLU A 82 4.22 10.77 -9.40
C GLU A 82 3.92 9.32 -8.99
N ILE A 83 2.88 9.11 -8.19
CA ILE A 83 2.41 7.76 -7.82
C ILE A 83 1.70 7.12 -9.02
N ALA A 84 0.84 7.87 -9.72
CA ALA A 84 0.09 7.37 -10.86
C ALA A 84 1.02 6.81 -11.95
N ALA A 85 2.16 7.46 -12.20
CA ALA A 85 3.17 7.01 -13.17
C ALA A 85 3.84 5.68 -12.80
N LYS A 86 3.82 5.29 -11.52
CA LYS A 86 4.42 4.04 -11.01
C LYS A 86 3.41 2.91 -10.88
N VAL A 87 2.10 3.19 -10.91
CA VAL A 87 1.04 2.18 -10.75
C VAL A 87 0.97 1.24 -11.96
N LYS A 88 0.95 -0.06 -11.70
CA LYS A 88 0.69 -1.12 -12.70
C LYS A 88 -0.33 -2.11 -12.16
N ILE A 89 -1.21 -2.58 -13.04
CA ILE A 89 -2.11 -3.70 -12.77
C ILE A 89 -1.36 -4.98 -13.16
N PRO A 90 -1.21 -5.97 -12.26
CA PRO A 90 -0.57 -7.26 -12.55
C PRO A 90 -1.26 -8.08 -13.63
#